data_AF-A0A928U6J3-F1
#
_entry.id   AF-A0A928U6J3-F1
#
_cell.length_a   1.000
_cell.length_b   1.000
_cell.length_c   1.000
_cell.angle_alpha   90.00
_cell.angle_beta   90.00
_cell.angle_gamma   90.00
#
_symmetry.space_group_name_H-M   'P 1'
#
loop_
_entity.id
_entity.type
_entity.pdbx_description
1 polymer ?
#
loop_
_entity_poly.entity_id
_entity_poly.type
_entity_poly.pdbx_seq_one_letter_code
_entity_poly.pdbx_strand_id
1 'polypeptide(L)'
;MPEIRPKKVGIVACSGEEIAEGTVTRLAALRVLETLRPEETVTICLPLFLAGGEGDRAFARYYPTIAVDGCDLRCAARATEMYSGKPAASVVVTDMVAEAGIGPVDGRRRLNEAGQQAVEATAARVAGLVDELLAPFAGRRPMEPVPLTVQQPTSASCACGSGIPVQTIAVNGETVTLVALPLILAQFHEEGKRPSAETTHELLQATQIYNPIPAGQAELYAHALEEEYARYWQGVTSQSLVTRHPSLVSDT
;
A
#
# COMPACT_ATOMS: atom_id res chain seq x y z
N MET A 1 11.24 17.76 0.64
CA MET A 1 10.45 16.57 1.00
C MET A 1 10.22 15.75 -0.25
N PRO A 2 10.61 14.47 -0.33
CA PRO A 2 10.14 13.59 -1.39
C PRO A 2 8.71 13.14 -1.03
N GLU A 3 7.70 13.75 -1.64
CA GLU A 3 6.32 13.25 -1.60
C GLU A 3 6.26 11.94 -2.42
N ILE A 4 6.14 10.79 -1.75
CA ILE A 4 5.92 9.50 -2.40
C ILE A 4 4.48 9.49 -2.90
N ARG A 5 4.27 9.87 -4.16
CA ARG A 5 2.96 9.70 -4.80
C ARG A 5 2.57 8.22 -4.77
N PRO A 6 1.40 7.85 -4.23
CA PRO A 6 0.94 6.48 -4.30
C PRO A 6 0.77 6.11 -5.77
N LYS A 7 1.49 5.07 -6.21
CA LYS A 7 1.38 4.52 -7.57
C LYS A 7 0.30 3.45 -7.68
N LYS A 8 -0.29 3.05 -6.56
CA LYS A 8 -1.19 1.91 -6.44
C LYS A 8 -2.38 2.26 -5.55
N VAL A 9 -3.55 1.73 -5.90
CA VAL A 9 -4.79 1.78 -5.13
C VAL A 9 -5.15 0.36 -4.67
N GLY A 10 -5.45 0.20 -3.39
CA GLY A 10 -5.93 -1.06 -2.82
C GLY A 10 -7.42 -1.26 -3.09
N ILE A 11 -7.84 -2.48 -3.38
CA ILE A 11 -9.25 -2.85 -3.51
C ILE A 11 -9.53 -3.95 -2.49
N VAL A 12 -10.34 -3.66 -1.49
CA VAL A 12 -10.81 -4.64 -0.49
C VAL A 12 -12.23 -5.03 -0.88
N ALA A 13 -12.40 -6.22 -1.43
CA ALA A 13 -13.72 -6.78 -1.70
C ALA A 13 -14.25 -7.54 -0.49
N CYS A 14 -15.53 -7.35 -0.15
CA CYS A 14 -16.19 -8.19 0.83
C CYS A 14 -16.29 -9.63 0.29
N SER A 15 -16.19 -10.62 1.17
CA SER A 15 -16.34 -12.03 0.77
C SER A 15 -17.77 -12.34 0.36
N GLY A 16 -18.74 -11.82 1.13
CA GLY A 16 -20.19 -11.94 0.88
C GLY A 16 -20.66 -13.33 0.46
N GLU A 17 -20.09 -14.39 1.05
CA GLU A 17 -20.26 -15.78 0.59
C GLU A 17 -21.70 -16.27 0.58
N GLU A 18 -22.57 -15.64 1.37
CA GLU A 18 -23.98 -16.00 1.51
C GLU A 18 -24.93 -15.27 0.56
N ILE A 19 -24.45 -14.30 -0.23
CA ILE A 19 -25.28 -13.47 -1.12
C ILE A 19 -24.66 -13.34 -2.51
N ALA A 20 -25.49 -13.10 -3.53
CA ALA A 20 -25.02 -13.02 -4.91
C ALA A 20 -24.18 -11.75 -5.15
N GLU A 21 -24.50 -10.66 -4.47
CA GLU A 21 -23.78 -9.39 -4.50
C GLU A 21 -22.36 -9.52 -3.94
N GLY A 22 -22.10 -10.47 -3.05
CA GLY A 22 -20.75 -10.82 -2.60
C GLY A 22 -19.92 -11.50 -3.68
N THR A 23 -20.55 -12.21 -4.60
CA THR A 23 -19.87 -12.70 -5.82
C THR A 23 -19.62 -11.56 -6.79
N VAL A 24 -20.55 -10.60 -6.89
CA VAL A 24 -20.34 -9.38 -7.69
C VAL A 24 -19.14 -8.59 -7.19
N THR A 25 -18.97 -8.35 -5.88
CA THR A 25 -17.81 -7.62 -5.35
C THR A 25 -16.48 -8.27 -5.75
N ARG A 26 -16.37 -9.60 -5.58
CA ARG A 26 -15.15 -10.37 -5.87
C ARG A 26 -14.83 -10.36 -7.36
N LEU A 27 -15.82 -10.60 -8.21
CA LEU A 27 -15.63 -10.60 -9.67
C LEU A 27 -15.35 -9.19 -10.21
N ALA A 28 -15.98 -8.15 -9.65
CA ALA A 28 -15.70 -6.77 -10.03
C ALA A 28 -14.27 -6.36 -9.64
N ALA A 29 -13.83 -6.69 -8.42
CA ALA A 29 -12.45 -6.45 -7.99
C ALA A 29 -11.44 -7.19 -8.88
N LEU A 30 -11.71 -8.47 -9.21
CA LEU A 30 -10.87 -9.24 -10.11
C LEU A 30 -10.80 -8.62 -11.51
N ARG A 31 -11.95 -8.18 -12.06
CA ARG A 31 -12.02 -7.51 -13.37
C ARG A 31 -11.19 -6.23 -13.41
N VAL A 32 -11.24 -5.43 -12.33
CA VAL A 32 -10.40 -4.23 -12.21
C VAL A 32 -8.93 -4.61 -12.18
N LEU A 33 -8.57 -5.59 -11.33
CA LEU A 33 -7.20 -6.04 -11.15
C LEU A 33 -6.59 -6.68 -12.42
N GLU A 34 -7.35 -7.49 -13.14
CA GLU A 34 -6.80 -8.28 -14.26
C GLU A 34 -6.95 -7.60 -15.60
N THR A 35 -7.85 -6.61 -15.74
CA THR A 35 -8.11 -6.02 -17.05
C THR A 35 -8.22 -4.51 -17.08
N LEU A 36 -8.91 -3.88 -16.14
CA LEU A 36 -9.13 -2.44 -16.25
C LEU A 36 -7.90 -1.65 -15.80
N ARG A 37 -7.29 -2.01 -14.67
CA ARG A 37 -6.21 -1.24 -14.01
C ARG A 37 -5.11 -2.16 -13.42
N PRO A 38 -4.54 -3.10 -14.19
CA PRO A 38 -3.60 -4.10 -13.65
C PRO A 38 -2.33 -3.49 -13.05
N GLU A 39 -1.82 -2.43 -13.66
CA GLU A 39 -0.59 -1.78 -13.21
C GLU A 39 -0.83 -0.73 -12.10
N GLU A 40 -2.08 -0.45 -11.75
CA GLU A 40 -2.46 0.65 -10.86
C GLU A 40 -3.20 0.16 -9.61
N THR A 41 -3.61 -1.10 -9.58
CA THR A 41 -4.39 -1.66 -8.49
C THR A 41 -3.71 -2.86 -7.84
N VAL A 42 -4.12 -3.12 -6.60
CA VAL A 42 -3.79 -4.33 -5.85
C VAL A 42 -5.05 -4.80 -5.14
N THR A 43 -5.24 -6.10 -5.02
CA THR A 43 -6.35 -6.66 -4.23
C THR A 43 -5.90 -6.91 -2.80
N ILE A 44 -6.80 -6.66 -1.86
CA ILE A 44 -6.64 -7.00 -0.44
C ILE A 44 -7.66 -8.08 -0.10
N CYS A 45 -7.16 -9.19 0.44
CA CYS A 45 -7.97 -10.32 0.84
C CYS A 45 -8.62 -10.03 2.19
N LEU A 46 -9.92 -9.70 2.20
CA LEU A 46 -10.63 -9.38 3.44
C LEU A 46 -10.50 -10.48 4.53
N PRO A 47 -10.62 -11.79 4.24
CA PRO A 47 -10.37 -12.83 5.24
C PRO A 47 -8.98 -12.77 5.88
N LEU A 48 -7.93 -12.58 5.08
CA LEU A 48 -6.55 -12.48 5.59
C LEU A 48 -6.35 -11.19 6.39
N PHE A 49 -6.92 -10.09 5.90
CA PHE A 49 -6.92 -8.79 6.55
C PHE A 49 -7.56 -8.85 7.95
N LEU A 50 -8.69 -9.55 8.08
CA LEU A 50 -9.36 -9.80 9.36
C LEU A 50 -8.53 -10.72 10.27
N ALA A 51 -7.87 -11.73 9.70
CA ALA A 51 -7.05 -12.71 10.43
C ALA A 51 -5.70 -12.17 10.95
N GLY A 52 -5.36 -10.90 10.72
CA GLY A 52 -4.08 -10.34 11.15
C GLY A 52 -3.01 -10.27 10.06
N GLY A 53 -3.40 -10.30 8.79
CA GLY A 53 -2.49 -10.11 7.66
C GLY A 53 -1.86 -8.72 7.66
N GLU A 54 -0.73 -8.57 8.35
CA GLU A 54 -0.11 -7.25 8.57
C GLU A 54 0.37 -6.60 7.27
N GLY A 55 0.76 -7.36 6.25
CA GLY A 55 1.12 -6.80 4.93
C GLY A 55 -0.05 -6.06 4.27
N ASP A 56 -1.24 -6.66 4.27
CA ASP A 56 -2.45 -6.05 3.70
C ASP A 56 -2.90 -4.84 4.54
N ARG A 57 -2.79 -4.94 5.88
CA ARG A 57 -3.10 -3.83 6.80
C ARG A 57 -2.16 -2.65 6.61
N ALA A 58 -0.87 -2.92 6.45
CA ALA A 58 0.13 -1.89 6.15
C ALA A 58 -0.22 -1.18 4.85
N PHE A 59 -0.48 -1.96 3.80
CA PHE A 59 -0.83 -1.40 2.50
C PHE A 59 -2.03 -0.46 2.64
N ALA A 60 -3.11 -0.93 3.27
CA ALA A 60 -4.32 -0.12 3.43
C ALA A 60 -4.13 1.12 4.33
N ARG A 61 -3.10 1.14 5.18
CA ARG A 61 -2.77 2.27 6.05
C ARG A 61 -2.00 3.38 5.30
N TYR A 62 -1.20 3.00 4.32
CA TYR A 62 -0.30 3.93 3.60
C TYR A 62 -0.74 4.25 2.17
N TYR A 63 -1.60 3.43 1.58
CA TYR A 63 -2.07 3.60 0.21
C TYR A 63 -3.59 3.78 0.16
N PRO A 64 -4.10 4.61 -0.76
CA PRO A 64 -5.53 4.79 -0.93
C PRO A 64 -6.19 3.44 -1.19
N THR A 65 -7.23 3.14 -0.43
CA THR A 65 -7.91 1.84 -0.49
C THR A 65 -9.40 2.05 -0.67
N ILE A 66 -9.96 1.39 -1.69
CA ILE A 66 -11.39 1.36 -1.99
C ILE A 66 -11.99 0.11 -1.36
N ALA A 67 -13.01 0.28 -0.54
CA ALA A 67 -13.82 -0.82 -0.05
C ALA A 67 -14.98 -1.11 -1.00
N VAL A 68 -15.19 -2.38 -1.35
CA VAL A 68 -16.28 -2.84 -2.22
C VAL A 68 -17.11 -3.87 -1.47
N ASP A 69 -18.31 -3.47 -1.08
CA ASP A 69 -19.20 -4.24 -0.21
C ASP A 69 -20.46 -4.69 -0.94
N GLY A 70 -20.87 -5.93 -0.69
CA GLY A 70 -22.04 -6.52 -1.33
C GLY A 70 -23.35 -6.02 -0.73
N CYS A 71 -23.33 -5.46 0.48
CA CYS A 71 -24.50 -5.01 1.22
C CYS A 71 -24.14 -3.97 2.29
N ASP A 72 -25.16 -3.43 2.97
CA ASP A 72 -25.01 -2.39 4.00
C ASP A 72 -24.32 -2.82 5.29
N LEU A 73 -24.01 -4.11 5.46
CA LEU A 73 -23.15 -4.55 6.56
C LEU A 73 -21.74 -3.96 6.46
N ARG A 74 -21.31 -3.62 5.24
CA ARG A 74 -20.06 -2.91 4.93
C ARG A 74 -18.82 -3.57 5.56
N CYS A 75 -18.73 -4.88 5.44
CA CYS A 75 -17.67 -5.68 6.07
C CYS A 75 -16.26 -5.23 5.66
N ALA A 76 -16.04 -4.94 4.37
CA ALA A 76 -14.76 -4.46 3.87
C ALA A 76 -14.46 -3.06 4.41
N ALA A 77 -15.38 -2.12 4.25
CA ALA A 77 -15.16 -0.74 4.72
C ALA A 77 -14.89 -0.68 6.23
N ARG A 78 -15.68 -1.40 7.03
CA ARG A 78 -15.53 -1.46 8.49
C ARG A 78 -14.22 -2.11 8.92
N ALA A 79 -13.82 -3.18 8.24
CA ALA A 79 -12.55 -3.83 8.54
C ALA A 79 -11.38 -2.89 8.25
N THR A 80 -11.37 -2.27 7.06
CA THR A 80 -10.35 -1.30 6.67
C THR A 80 -10.28 -0.15 7.67
N GLU A 81 -11.42 0.44 8.03
CA GLU A 81 -11.49 1.52 9.03
C GLU A 81 -10.93 1.09 10.39
N MET A 82 -11.32 -0.09 10.87
CA MET A 82 -10.89 -0.61 12.16
C MET A 82 -9.39 -0.88 12.25
N TYR A 83 -8.78 -1.43 11.19
CA TYR A 83 -7.40 -1.93 11.27
C TYR A 83 -6.38 -1.03 10.56
N SER A 84 -6.80 -0.19 9.62
CA SER A 84 -5.91 0.57 8.74
C SER A 84 -6.33 2.02 8.49
N GLY A 85 -7.45 2.47 9.06
CA GLY A 85 -7.99 3.82 8.85
C GLY A 85 -9.04 3.88 7.74
N LYS A 86 -9.63 5.06 7.56
CA LYS A 86 -10.82 5.23 6.71
C LYS A 86 -10.51 4.87 5.24
N PRO A 87 -11.34 4.04 4.58
CA PRO A 87 -11.25 3.84 3.13
C PRO A 87 -11.28 5.16 2.37
N ALA A 88 -10.46 5.27 1.33
CA ALA A 88 -10.42 6.45 0.45
C ALA A 88 -11.74 6.60 -0.34
N ALA A 89 -12.37 5.48 -0.68
CA ALA A 89 -13.73 5.43 -1.21
C ALA A 89 -14.43 4.14 -0.77
N SER A 90 -15.75 4.10 -0.92
CA SER A 90 -16.54 2.91 -0.64
C SER A 90 -17.64 2.74 -1.67
N VAL A 91 -17.90 1.50 -2.07
CA VAL A 91 -18.93 1.11 -3.03
C VAL A 91 -19.78 0.02 -2.39
N VAL A 92 -21.11 0.17 -2.48
CA VAL A 92 -22.06 -0.86 -2.04
C VAL A 92 -22.84 -1.35 -3.26
N VAL A 93 -22.74 -2.65 -3.56
CA VAL A 93 -23.29 -3.25 -4.79
C VAL A 93 -24.82 -3.15 -4.81
N THR A 94 -25.51 -3.38 -3.69
CA THR A 94 -26.97 -3.25 -3.63
C THR A 94 -27.45 -1.85 -4.01
N ASP A 95 -26.73 -0.81 -3.55
CA ASP A 95 -27.05 0.58 -3.88
C ASP A 95 -26.85 0.81 -5.38
N MET A 96 -25.72 0.36 -5.92
CA MET A 96 -25.43 0.47 -7.35
C MET A 96 -26.44 -0.23 -8.25
N VAL A 97 -26.87 -1.45 -7.88
CA VAL A 97 -27.86 -2.22 -8.63
C VAL A 97 -29.21 -1.51 -8.63
N ALA A 98 -29.60 -0.94 -7.49
CA ALA A 98 -30.83 -0.17 -7.36
C ALA A 98 -30.77 1.12 -8.19
N GLU A 99 -29.68 1.89 -8.10
CA GLU A 99 -29.47 3.14 -8.84
C GLU A 99 -29.43 2.91 -10.36
N ALA A 100 -28.81 1.83 -10.81
CA ALA A 100 -28.68 1.50 -12.24
C ALA A 100 -29.88 0.74 -12.81
N GLY A 101 -30.82 0.30 -11.98
CA GLY A 101 -32.00 -0.45 -12.42
C GLY A 101 -31.68 -1.82 -13.04
N ILE A 102 -30.60 -2.48 -12.59
CA ILE A 102 -30.05 -3.72 -13.20
C ILE A 102 -30.94 -4.97 -12.96
N GLY A 103 -31.99 -4.84 -12.15
CA GLY A 103 -32.87 -5.96 -11.78
C GLY A 103 -32.25 -6.85 -10.70
N PRO A 104 -32.94 -7.94 -10.30
CA PRO A 104 -32.49 -8.77 -9.18
C PRO A 104 -31.24 -9.56 -9.55
N VAL A 105 -30.17 -9.32 -8.80
CA VAL A 105 -28.94 -10.10 -8.87
C VAL A 105 -29.16 -11.44 -8.18
N ASP A 106 -28.80 -12.54 -8.85
CA ASP A 106 -28.94 -13.88 -8.29
C ASP A 106 -27.78 -14.78 -8.74
N GLY A 107 -27.55 -15.86 -8.00
CA GLY A 107 -26.58 -16.90 -8.30
C GLY A 107 -25.24 -16.70 -7.59
N ARG A 108 -25.09 -17.33 -6.41
CA ARG A 108 -23.85 -17.25 -5.60
C ARG A 108 -22.60 -17.78 -6.31
N ARG A 109 -22.70 -18.92 -7.00
CA ARG A 109 -21.54 -19.51 -7.72
C ARG A 109 -21.46 -19.08 -9.17
N ARG A 110 -22.60 -18.84 -9.78
CA ARG A 110 -22.73 -18.45 -11.19
C ARG A 110 -23.85 -17.43 -11.26
N LEU A 111 -23.47 -16.20 -11.50
CA LEU A 111 -24.39 -15.08 -11.57
C LEU A 111 -25.34 -15.24 -12.77
N ASN A 112 -26.56 -14.74 -12.60
CA ASN A 112 -27.48 -14.50 -13.71
C ASN A 112 -27.01 -13.29 -14.56
N GLU A 113 -27.75 -12.96 -15.62
CA GLU A 113 -27.41 -11.84 -16.50
C GLU A 113 -27.38 -10.49 -15.77
N ALA A 114 -28.35 -10.25 -14.87
CA ALA A 114 -28.36 -9.07 -14.02
C ALA A 114 -27.11 -8.99 -13.13
N GLY A 115 -26.68 -10.11 -12.54
CA GLY A 115 -25.45 -10.19 -11.77
C GLY A 115 -24.20 -9.93 -12.61
N GLN A 116 -24.14 -10.42 -13.85
CA GLN A 116 -23.02 -10.08 -14.74
C GLN A 116 -23.02 -8.59 -15.11
N GLN A 117 -24.19 -7.99 -15.36
CA GLN A 117 -24.31 -6.55 -15.59
C GLN A 117 -23.86 -5.75 -14.36
N ALA A 118 -24.22 -6.22 -13.16
CA ALA A 118 -23.78 -5.61 -11.90
C ALA A 118 -22.26 -5.70 -11.72
N VAL A 119 -21.61 -6.79 -12.15
CA VAL A 119 -20.14 -6.91 -12.17
C VAL A 119 -19.53 -5.83 -13.05
N GLU A 120 -19.99 -5.69 -14.30
CA GLU A 120 -19.45 -4.69 -15.23
C GLU A 120 -19.65 -3.26 -14.70
N ALA A 121 -20.84 -2.94 -14.19
CA ALA A 121 -21.13 -1.63 -13.62
C ALA A 121 -20.26 -1.33 -12.40
N THR A 122 -20.14 -2.28 -11.47
CA THR A 122 -19.32 -2.15 -10.26
C THR A 122 -17.84 -1.99 -10.61
N ALA A 123 -17.33 -2.82 -11.53
CA ALA A 123 -15.94 -2.75 -11.98
C ALA A 123 -15.62 -1.39 -12.65
N ALA A 124 -16.53 -0.89 -13.50
CA ALA A 124 -16.38 0.41 -14.13
C ALA A 124 -16.37 1.54 -13.09
N ARG A 125 -17.25 1.49 -12.09
CA ARG A 125 -17.28 2.48 -10.99
C ARG A 125 -16.00 2.46 -10.18
N VAL A 126 -15.51 1.28 -9.80
CA VAL A 126 -14.26 1.13 -9.05
C VAL A 126 -13.07 1.62 -9.88
N ALA A 127 -13.00 1.30 -11.18
CA ALA A 127 -11.94 1.81 -12.04
C ALA A 127 -11.94 3.34 -12.15
N GLY A 128 -13.12 3.98 -12.25
CA GLY A 128 -13.23 5.44 -12.22
C GLY A 128 -12.72 6.05 -10.90
N LEU A 129 -13.04 5.42 -9.76
CA LEU A 129 -12.52 5.83 -8.46
C LEU A 129 -10.99 5.66 -8.37
N VAL A 130 -10.42 4.61 -8.97
CA VAL A 130 -8.96 4.44 -9.07
C VAL A 130 -8.35 5.61 -9.85
N ASP A 131 -8.93 5.97 -11.00
CA ASP A 131 -8.46 7.10 -11.80
C ASP A 131 -8.51 8.42 -11.03
N GLU A 132 -9.62 8.67 -10.31
CA GLU A 132 -9.78 9.85 -9.46
C GLU A 132 -8.72 9.92 -8.36
N LEU A 133 -8.41 8.79 -7.72
CA LEU A 133 -7.42 8.71 -6.63
C LEU A 133 -5.97 8.84 -7.12
N LEU A 134 -5.70 8.49 -8.38
CA LEU A 134 -4.37 8.60 -8.99
C LEU A 134 -4.18 9.91 -9.79
N ALA A 135 -5.25 10.65 -10.04
CA ALA A 135 -5.20 11.90 -10.79
C ALA A 135 -4.24 12.92 -10.13
N PRO A 136 -3.43 13.65 -10.91
CA PRO A 136 -2.60 14.72 -10.36
C PRO A 136 -3.47 15.83 -9.78
N PHE A 137 -3.22 16.23 -8.52
CA PHE A 137 -3.82 17.44 -7.97
C PHE A 137 -3.43 18.66 -8.83
N ALA A 138 -4.42 19.31 -9.46
CA ALA A 138 -4.23 20.52 -10.24
C ALA A 138 -3.80 21.67 -9.32
N GLY A 139 -2.50 21.96 -9.28
CA GLY A 139 -1.94 23.04 -8.47
C GLY A 139 -0.41 23.07 -8.32
N ARG A 140 0.35 22.12 -8.88
CA ARG A 140 1.82 22.14 -8.84
C ARG A 140 2.45 21.95 -10.22
N ARG A 141 3.56 22.64 -10.45
CA ARG A 141 4.37 22.57 -11.67
C ARG A 141 4.77 21.12 -11.98
N PRO A 142 4.84 20.71 -13.25
CA PRO A 142 5.42 19.42 -13.62
C PRO A 142 6.83 19.31 -13.06
N MET A 143 7.09 18.25 -12.29
CA MET A 143 8.44 17.92 -11.85
C MET A 143 9.14 17.19 -13.00
N GLU A 144 10.34 17.64 -13.36
CA GLU A 144 11.18 16.94 -14.32
C GLU A 144 11.46 15.51 -13.82
N PRO A 145 11.37 14.49 -14.69
CA PRO A 145 11.70 13.13 -14.31
C PRO A 145 13.17 13.06 -13.90
N VAL A 146 13.42 12.74 -12.63
CA VAL A 146 14.76 12.37 -12.16
C VAL A 146 15.05 10.99 -12.75
N PRO A 147 16.10 10.82 -13.57
CA PRO A 147 16.42 9.54 -14.16
C PRO A 147 16.83 8.56 -13.05
N LEU A 148 16.02 7.53 -12.85
CA LEU A 148 16.34 6.42 -11.96
C LEU A 148 17.23 5.44 -12.73
N THR A 149 18.52 5.46 -12.44
CA THR A 149 19.48 4.44 -12.88
C THR A 149 19.17 3.13 -12.15
N VAL A 150 18.98 2.05 -12.91
CA VAL A 150 18.54 0.73 -12.45
C VAL A 150 19.67 -0.02 -11.72
N GLN A 151 19.41 -0.51 -10.49
CA GLN A 151 19.52 -1.91 -10.05
C GLN A 151 19.69 -2.01 -8.51
N GLN A 152 18.58 -1.96 -7.78
CA GLN A 152 18.39 -2.59 -6.46
C GLN A 152 16.88 -2.83 -6.30
N PRO A 153 16.42 -3.92 -5.65
CA PRO A 153 15.00 -4.21 -5.55
C PRO A 153 14.32 -3.09 -4.75
N THR A 154 13.48 -2.29 -5.41
CA THR A 154 12.74 -1.18 -4.79
C THR A 154 11.47 -1.64 -4.06
N SER A 155 11.20 -2.95 -4.08
CA SER A 155 10.06 -3.55 -3.40
C SER A 155 10.26 -5.03 -3.10
N ALA A 156 9.72 -5.51 -1.98
CA ALA A 156 9.50 -6.94 -1.77
C ALA A 156 8.24 -7.36 -2.55
N SER A 157 8.36 -8.27 -3.51
CA SER A 157 7.22 -8.73 -4.30
C SER A 157 6.46 -9.83 -3.55
N CYS A 158 5.20 -9.57 -3.18
CA CYS A 158 4.23 -10.64 -2.96
C CYS A 158 3.81 -11.27 -4.30
N ALA A 159 3.24 -12.47 -4.27
CA ALA A 159 2.79 -13.23 -5.45
C ALA A 159 1.79 -12.48 -6.37
N CYS A 160 1.24 -11.36 -5.91
CA CYS A 160 0.32 -10.48 -6.64
C CYS A 160 0.97 -9.24 -7.28
N GLY A 161 2.30 -9.05 -7.19
CA GLY A 161 3.00 -7.91 -7.80
C GLY A 161 2.90 -6.58 -7.05
N SER A 162 2.25 -6.55 -5.89
CA SER A 162 1.99 -5.38 -5.02
C SER A 162 3.19 -4.93 -4.19
N GLY A 163 4.31 -4.64 -4.85
CA GLY A 163 5.58 -4.38 -4.16
C GLY A 163 5.48 -3.34 -3.04
N ILE A 164 5.69 -3.74 -1.79
CA ILE A 164 5.82 -2.81 -0.65
C ILE A 164 7.18 -2.12 -0.76
N PRO A 165 7.28 -0.77 -0.64
CA PRO A 165 8.56 -0.07 -0.69
C PRO A 165 9.55 -0.68 0.30
N VAL A 166 10.77 -0.92 -0.16
CA VAL A 166 11.87 -1.33 0.71
C VAL A 166 12.92 -0.22 0.76
N GLN A 167 13.68 -0.18 1.83
CA GLN A 167 14.88 0.63 1.92
C GLN A 167 16.02 -0.18 2.49
N THR A 168 17.18 -0.01 1.88
CA THR A 168 18.40 -0.67 2.28
C THR A 168 19.16 0.22 3.25
N ILE A 169 19.47 -0.31 4.42
CA ILE A 169 20.26 0.37 5.47
C ILE A 169 21.47 -0.48 5.85
N ALA A 170 22.48 0.15 6.45
CA ALA A 170 23.61 -0.56 7.03
C ALA A 170 23.30 -0.91 8.50
N VAL A 171 23.32 -2.20 8.83
CA VAL A 171 23.22 -2.70 10.21
C VAL A 171 24.54 -3.37 10.55
N ASN A 172 25.31 -2.78 11.48
CA ASN A 172 26.63 -3.30 11.87
C ASN A 172 27.59 -3.56 10.67
N GLY A 173 27.53 -2.70 9.65
CA GLY A 173 28.34 -2.84 8.42
C GLY A 173 27.77 -3.84 7.39
N GLU A 174 26.74 -4.61 7.74
CA GLU A 174 26.01 -5.46 6.79
C GLU A 174 24.88 -4.69 6.13
N THR A 175 24.69 -4.91 4.84
CA THR A 175 23.64 -4.26 4.06
C THR A 175 22.34 -5.04 4.20
N VAL A 176 21.33 -4.46 4.86
CA VAL A 176 20.03 -5.10 5.12
C VAL A 176 18.93 -4.34 4.39
N THR A 177 18.06 -5.07 3.68
CA THR A 177 16.89 -4.50 3.00
C THR A 177 15.66 -4.64 3.89
N LEU A 178 15.06 -3.51 4.28
CA LEU A 178 13.90 -3.48 5.16
C LEU A 178 12.63 -3.11 4.40
N VAL A 179 11.63 -3.97 4.49
CA VAL A 179 10.27 -3.80 3.95
C VAL A 179 9.52 -2.76 4.77
N ALA A 180 8.77 -1.90 4.08
CA ALA A 180 7.97 -0.81 4.61
C ALA A 180 8.74 0.31 5.32
N LEU A 181 10.07 0.21 5.46
CA LEU A 181 10.87 1.21 6.18
C LEU A 181 10.62 2.64 5.69
N PRO A 182 10.59 2.96 4.38
CA PRO A 182 10.28 4.32 3.92
C PRO A 182 8.95 4.88 4.45
N LEU A 183 7.93 4.01 4.52
CA LEU A 183 6.59 4.38 4.96
C LEU A 183 6.54 4.58 6.47
N ILE A 184 7.23 3.71 7.22
CA ILE A 184 7.37 3.82 8.68
C ILE A 184 8.07 5.13 9.07
N LEU A 185 9.17 5.49 8.39
CA LEU A 185 9.88 6.75 8.66
C LEU A 185 9.00 7.97 8.33
N ALA A 186 8.26 7.93 7.21
CA ALA A 186 7.34 9.00 6.85
C ALA A 186 6.23 9.19 7.89
N GLN A 187 5.60 8.09 8.33
CA GLN A 187 4.54 8.13 9.35
C GLN A 187 5.03 8.78 10.64
N PHE A 188 6.17 8.35 11.17
CA PHE A 188 6.70 8.88 12.42
C PHE A 188 7.02 10.38 12.32
N HIS A 189 7.48 10.82 11.15
CA HIS A 189 7.74 12.23 10.88
C HIS A 189 6.44 13.06 10.81
N GLU A 190 5.41 12.55 10.13
CA GLU A 190 4.08 13.20 10.05
C GLU A 190 3.39 13.29 11.41
N GLU A 191 3.58 12.30 12.28
CA GLU A 191 3.14 12.31 13.69
C GLU A 191 3.97 13.28 14.56
N GLY A 192 5.02 13.89 14.02
CA GLY A 192 5.88 14.84 14.74
C GLY A 192 6.80 14.20 15.78
N LYS A 193 7.03 12.88 15.70
CA LYS A 193 7.87 12.13 16.65
C LYS A 193 9.35 12.43 16.41
N ARG A 194 9.92 13.29 17.25
CA ARG A 194 11.34 13.68 17.13
C ARG A 194 12.26 12.49 17.40
N PRO A 195 13.41 12.36 16.70
CA PRO A 195 14.42 11.34 17.00
C PRO A 195 14.79 11.35 18.48
N SER A 196 14.55 10.23 19.15
CA SER A 196 14.75 10.02 20.58
C SER A 196 14.80 8.52 20.88
N ALA A 197 15.31 8.13 22.05
CA ALA A 197 15.35 6.71 22.45
C ALA A 197 13.95 6.05 22.46
N GLU A 198 12.92 6.79 22.87
CA GLU A 198 11.53 6.34 22.85
C GLU A 198 11.04 6.10 21.41
N THR A 199 11.28 7.07 20.53
CA THR A 199 10.92 6.96 19.11
C THR A 199 11.68 5.84 18.40
N THR A 200 12.96 5.62 18.74
CA THR A 200 13.76 4.50 18.23
C THR A 200 13.18 3.15 18.66
N HIS A 201 12.72 3.03 19.91
CA HIS A 201 12.06 1.82 20.39
C HIS A 201 10.77 1.54 19.61
N GLU A 202 9.94 2.56 19.40
CA GLU A 202 8.71 2.44 18.59
C GLU A 202 9.02 2.12 17.12
N LEU A 203 10.05 2.73 16.53
CA LEU A 203 10.49 2.45 15.15
C LEU A 203 10.93 1.00 14.99
N LEU A 204 11.69 0.48 15.95
CA LEU A 204 12.09 -0.92 15.98
C LEU A 204 10.86 -1.83 16.02
N GLN A 205 9.89 -1.51 16.88
CA GLN A 205 8.64 -2.26 16.99
C GLN A 205 7.80 -2.23 15.71
N ALA A 206 7.73 -1.09 15.03
CA ALA A 206 7.04 -0.97 13.75
C ALA A 206 7.77 -1.72 12.63
N THR A 207 9.11 -1.68 12.64
CA THR A 207 9.95 -2.33 11.61
C THR A 207 9.90 -3.85 11.71
N GLN A 208 9.92 -4.42 12.92
CA GLN A 208 9.89 -5.87 13.13
C GLN A 208 8.58 -6.54 12.66
N ILE A 209 7.50 -5.77 12.46
CA ILE A 209 6.22 -6.29 11.94
C ILE A 209 6.42 -6.91 10.56
N TYR A 210 7.29 -6.31 9.73
CA TYR A 210 7.52 -6.72 8.35
C TYR A 210 8.88 -7.39 8.14
N ASN A 211 9.79 -7.25 9.10
CA ASN A 211 11.18 -7.63 8.97
C ASN A 211 11.59 -8.50 10.15
N PRO A 212 11.73 -9.83 9.99
CA PRO A 212 12.19 -10.68 11.08
C PRO A 212 13.60 -10.26 11.51
N ILE A 213 13.72 -9.77 12.74
CA ILE A 213 15.01 -9.38 13.33
C ILE A 213 15.62 -10.62 14.01
N PRO A 214 16.86 -11.01 13.66
CA PRO A 214 17.51 -12.14 14.32
C PRO A 214 17.63 -11.95 15.84
N ALA A 215 17.44 -13.04 16.58
CA ALA A 215 17.55 -13.01 18.04
C ALA A 215 18.94 -12.48 18.47
N GLY A 216 18.95 -11.52 19.40
CA GLY A 216 20.17 -10.87 19.89
C GLY A 216 20.68 -9.72 19.02
N GLN A 217 20.03 -9.38 17.89
CA GLN A 217 20.43 -8.25 17.04
C GLN A 217 19.55 -7.00 17.20
N ALA A 218 18.57 -7.02 18.11
CA ALA A 218 17.62 -5.93 18.30
C ALA A 218 18.30 -4.56 18.54
N GLU A 219 19.37 -4.53 19.34
CA GLU A 219 20.12 -3.29 19.61
C GLU A 219 20.85 -2.75 18.38
N LEU A 220 21.39 -3.63 17.53
CA LEU A 220 22.06 -3.25 16.29
C LEU A 220 21.08 -2.62 15.29
N TYR A 221 19.88 -3.20 15.19
CA TYR A 221 18.80 -2.67 14.35
C TYR A 221 18.28 -1.35 14.92
N ALA A 222 18.12 -1.24 16.25
CA ALA A 222 17.69 0.00 16.89
C ALA A 222 18.64 1.15 16.57
N HIS A 223 19.96 0.93 16.71
CA HIS A 223 20.97 1.94 16.38
C HIS A 223 20.91 2.36 14.90
N ALA A 224 20.83 1.38 13.98
CA ALA A 224 20.75 1.69 12.55
C ALA A 224 19.47 2.46 12.18
N LEU A 225 18.33 2.11 12.80
CA LEU A 225 17.05 2.81 12.61
C LEU A 225 17.08 4.23 13.19
N GLU A 226 17.70 4.43 14.34
CA GLU A 226 17.90 5.75 14.93
C GLU A 226 18.69 6.67 13.99
N GLU A 227 19.82 6.19 13.46
CA GLU A 227 20.65 6.94 12.52
C GLU A 227 19.90 7.25 11.22
N GLU A 228 19.16 6.27 10.67
CA GLU A 228 18.39 6.46 9.44
C GLU A 228 17.25 7.45 9.67
N TYR A 229 16.53 7.35 10.77
CA TYR A 229 15.42 8.25 11.09
C TYR A 229 15.90 9.66 11.42
N ALA A 230 17.03 9.82 12.11
CA ALA A 230 17.65 11.11 12.34
C ALA A 230 18.04 11.80 11.01
N ARG A 231 18.59 11.03 10.06
CA ARG A 231 18.87 11.53 8.70
C ARG A 231 17.60 11.94 7.95
N TYR A 232 16.58 11.09 8.00
CA TYR A 232 15.26 11.38 7.41
C TYR A 232 14.67 12.67 7.97
N TRP A 233 14.68 12.84 9.30
CA TRP A 233 14.15 13.99 10.02
C TRP A 233 14.88 15.30 9.67
N GLN A 234 16.20 15.24 9.43
CA GLN A 234 17.00 16.40 9.01
C GLN A 234 16.87 16.71 7.50
N GLY A 235 16.16 15.87 6.73
CA GLY A 235 16.03 16.01 5.28
C GLY A 235 17.28 15.61 4.49
N VAL A 236 18.21 14.88 5.10
CA VAL A 236 19.45 14.42 4.46
C VAL A 236 19.20 13.08 3.76
N THR A 237 19.21 13.07 2.43
CA THR A 237 18.98 11.84 1.64
C THR A 237 20.28 11.02 1.52
N SER A 238 20.20 9.71 1.75
CA SER A 238 21.33 8.76 1.83
C SER A 238 22.16 8.53 0.54
N GLN A 239 22.03 9.37 -0.49
CA GLN A 239 22.81 9.25 -1.75
C GLN A 239 24.19 9.92 -1.72
N SER A 240 24.58 10.64 -0.65
CA SER A 240 25.80 11.46 -0.67
C SER A 240 27.09 10.79 -0.18
N LEU A 241 27.12 9.47 0.09
CA LEU A 241 28.27 8.82 0.76
C LEU A 241 29.05 7.77 -0.05
N VAL A 242 28.72 7.51 -1.33
CA VAL A 242 29.46 6.51 -2.15
C VAL A 242 30.48 7.12 -3.13
N THR A 243 30.65 8.45 -3.16
CA THR A 243 31.68 9.10 -4.00
C THR A 243 32.68 9.93 -3.19
N ARG A 244 33.49 9.25 -2.37
CA ARG A 244 34.86 9.71 -2.11
C ARG A 244 35.84 8.62 -2.54
N HIS A 245 36.07 8.57 -3.85
CA HIS A 245 37.25 7.90 -4.39
C HIS A 245 38.45 8.81 -4.09
N PRO A 246 39.57 8.28 -3.53
CA PRO A 246 40.76 9.08 -3.34
C PRO A 246 41.32 9.45 -4.72
N SER A 247 41.43 10.75 -4.98
CA SER A 247 42.11 11.29 -6.16
C SER A 247 43.55 10.78 -6.16
N LEU A 248 43.86 9.92 -7.13
CA LEU A 248 45.23 9.61 -7.50
C LEU A 248 45.89 10.91 -7.98
N VAL A 249 46.87 11.35 -7.20
CA VAL A 249 47.84 12.38 -7.56
C VAL A 249 48.55 11.90 -8.82
N SER A 250 48.44 12.67 -9.89
CA SER A 250 49.31 12.56 -11.06
C SER A 250 50.34 13.66 -10.93
N ASP A 251 51.56 13.27 -10.60
CA ASP A 251 52.74 14.11 -10.80
C ASP A 251 53.70 13.35 -11.74
N THR A 252 54.09 14.12 -12.75
CA THR A 252 55.12 13.97 -13.79
C THR A 252 56.22 12.94 -13.59
#